data_AF-A0AA42R411-F1
#
_entry.id   AF-A0AA42R411-F1
#
_cell.length_a   1.000
_cell.length_b   1.000
_cell.length_c   1.000
_cell.angle_alpha   90.00
_cell.angle_beta   90.00
_cell.angle_gamma   90.00
#
_symmetry.space_group_name_H-M   'P 1'
#
loop_
_entity.id
_entity.type
_entity.pdbx_description
1 polymer ?
#
loop_
_entity_poly.entity_id
_entity_poly.type
_entity_poly.pdbx_seq_one_letter_code
_entity_poly.pdbx_strand_id
1 'polypeptide(L)' 'MDKLIETYRRRILKAALLRHQRKTGSNCLVIKLNKGGINTVELTEILLDGLLRKFERLAISEYGNV' A
#
# COMPACT_ATOMS: atom_id res chain seq x y z
N MET A 1 -9.14 19.71 7.70
CA MET A 1 -9.28 18.54 6.80
C MET A 1 -8.01 17.71 6.75
N ASP A 2 -6.83 18.31 6.61
CA ASP A 2 -5.57 17.57 6.39
C ASP A 2 -5.19 16.60 7.50
N LYS A 3 -5.32 17.00 8.78
CA LYS A 3 -5.06 16.09 9.92
C LYS A 3 -5.96 14.85 9.93
N LEU A 4 -7.20 14.99 9.46
CA LEU A 4 -8.16 13.87 9.43
C LEU A 4 -7.75 12.88 8.34
N ILE A 5 -7.45 13.38 7.14
CA ILE A 5 -7.00 12.56 6.00
C ILE A 5 -5.68 11.84 6.35
N GLU A 6 -4.72 12.54 6.94
CA GLU A 6 -3.45 11.94 7.38
C GLU A 6 -3.67 10.82 8.41
N THR A 7 -4.60 11.04 9.35
CA THR A 7 -4.96 10.02 10.35
C THR A 7 -5.52 8.76 9.69
N TYR A 8 -6.42 8.91 8.71
CA TYR A 8 -6.97 7.78 7.99
C TYR A 8 -5.93 7.06 7.13
N ARG A 9 -5.05 7.79 6.43
CA ARG A 9 -3.94 7.19 5.68
C ARG A 9 -3.08 6.32 6.59
N ARG A 10 -2.64 6.83 7.74
CA ARG A 10 -1.88 6.04 8.73
C ARG A 10 -2.61 4.78 9.18
N ARG A 11 -3.92 4.88 9.46
CA ARG A 11 -4.74 3.73 9.89
C ARG A 11 -4.83 2.66 8.80
N ILE A 12 -5.05 3.07 7.55
CA ILE A 12 -5.10 2.18 6.39
C ILE A 12 -3.76 1.46 6.21
N LEU A 13 -2.65 2.20 6.26
CA LEU A 13 -1.30 1.65 6.10
C LEU A 13 -0.98 0.60 7.18
N LYS A 14 -1.21 0.93 8.45
CA LYS A 14 -0.96 0.01 9.56
C LYS A 14 -1.85 -1.23 9.50
N ALA A 15 -3.13 -1.06 9.16
CA ALA A 15 -4.05 -2.18 9.00
C ALA A 15 -3.62 -3.10 7.85
N ALA A 16 -3.13 -2.54 6.74
CA ALA A 16 -2.65 -3.30 5.59
C ALA A 16 -1.41 -4.15 5.93
N LEU A 17 -0.40 -3.54 6.57
CA LEU A 17 0.81 -4.25 7.02
C LEU A 17 0.47 -5.37 7.99
N LEU A 18 -0.29 -5.05 9.04
CA LEU A 18 -0.64 -6.00 10.07
C LEU A 18 -1.50 -7.16 9.53
N ARG A 19 -2.41 -6.88 8.60
CA ARG A 19 -3.17 -7.91 7.89
C ARG A 19 -2.26 -8.80 7.04
N HIS A 20 -1.30 -8.21 6.32
CA HIS A 20 -0.37 -8.97 5.50
C HIS A 20 0.50 -9.88 6.38
N GLN A 21 1.12 -9.34 7.42
CA GLN A 21 1.94 -10.09 8.37
C GLN A 21 1.18 -11.26 9.00
N ARG A 22 -0.09 -11.05 9.40
CA ARG A 22 -0.93 -12.14 9.95
C ARG A 22 -1.23 -13.23 8.93
N LYS A 23 -1.30 -12.90 7.64
CA LYS A 23 -1.65 -13.84 6.57
C LYS A 23 -0.44 -14.65 6.10
N THR A 24 0.72 -14.01 5.98
CA THR A 24 1.91 -14.62 5.36
C THR A 24 3.02 -14.92 6.36
N GLY A 25 2.90 -14.44 7.60
CA GLY A 25 3.93 -14.55 8.64
C GLY A 25 5.10 -13.57 8.45
N SER A 26 5.07 -12.72 7.41
CA SER A 26 6.16 -11.80 7.05
C SER A 26 5.60 -10.53 6.42
N ASN A 27 6.43 -9.48 6.35
CA ASN A 27 6.13 -8.28 5.55
C ASN A 27 6.70 -8.38 4.13
N CYS A 28 7.28 -9.51 3.74
CA CYS A 28 7.85 -9.70 2.41
C CYS A 28 6.83 -10.25 1.40
N LEU A 29 6.67 -9.56 0.29
CA LEU A 29 5.94 -10.00 -0.87
C LEU A 29 6.88 -10.74 -1.83
N VAL A 30 6.61 -12.02 -2.08
CA VAL A 30 7.35 -12.82 -3.06
C VAL A 30 6.62 -12.77 -4.39
N ILE A 31 7.27 -12.23 -5.42
CA ILE A 31 6.73 -12.05 -6.77
C ILE A 31 7.46 -13.01 -7.71
N LYS A 32 6.71 -13.89 -8.36
CA LYS A 32 7.22 -14.72 -9.46
C LYS A 32 7.06 -13.95 -10.77
N LEU A 33 8.18 -13.67 -11.43
CA LEU A 33 8.22 -12.99 -12.72
C LEU A 33 8.04 -14.01 -13.86
N ASN A 34 7.47 -13.56 -14.98
CA ASN A 34 7.14 -14.41 -16.13
C ASN A 34 8.35 -15.18 -16.72
N LYS A 35 9.57 -14.70 -16.51
CA LYS A 35 10.83 -15.34 -16.96
C LYS A 35 11.44 -16.29 -15.92
N GLY A 36 10.69 -16.69 -14.89
CA GLY A 36 11.15 -17.62 -13.85
C GLY A 36 11.96 -16.97 -12.72
N GLY A 37 12.22 -15.66 -12.78
CA GLY A 37 12.84 -14.93 -11.67
C GLY A 37 11.90 -14.81 -10.48
N ILE A 38 12.42 -15.04 -9.27
CA ILE A 38 11.72 -14.74 -8.02
C ILE A 38 12.29 -13.42 -7.50
N ASN A 39 11.43 -12.44 -7.26
CA ASN A 39 11.80 -11.19 -6.61
C ASN A 39 11.08 -11.07 -5.28
N THR A 40 11.77 -10.56 -4.26
CA THR A 40 11.20 -10.34 -2.93
C THR A 40 11.18 -8.85 -2.64
N VAL A 41 10.00 -8.31 -2.37
CA VAL A 41 9.81 -6.90 -2.03
C VAL A 41 9.34 -6.81 -0.59
N GLU A 42 10.05 -6.05 0.23
CA GLU A 42 9.59 -5.77 1.59
C GLU A 42 8.51 -4.70 1.58
N LEU A 43 7.36 -5.00 2.18
CA LEU A 43 6.28 -4.05 2.36
C LEU A 43 6.62 -3.15 3.56
N THR A 44 7.06 -1.93 3.26
CA THR A 44 7.33 -0.90 4.27
C THR A 44 6.20 0.14 4.31
N GLU A 45 6.11 0.89 5.41
CA GLU A 45 5.14 1.99 5.52
C GLU A 45 5.32 3.03 4.40
N ILE A 46 6.57 3.33 4.02
CA ILE A 46 6.90 4.29 2.95
C ILE A 46 6.38 3.79 1.60
N LEU A 47 6.63 2.51 1.28
CA LEU A 47 6.20 1.92 0.02
C LEU A 47 4.67 1.90 -0.08
N LEU A 48 3.98 1.54 1.01
CA LEU A 48 2.53 1.54 1.05
C LEU A 48 1.93 2.95 1.02
N ASP A 49 2.56 3.95 1.64
CA ASP A 49 2.11 5.35 1.56
C ASP A 49 2.18 5.87 0.12
N GLY A 50 3.27 5.57 -0.58
CA GLY A 50 3.43 5.88 -2.00
C GLY A 50 2.33 5.24 -2.87
N LEU A 51 2.01 3.97 -2.62
CA LEU A 51 0.93 3.26 -3.31
C LEU A 51 -0.44 3.87 -3.01
N LEU A 52 -0.74 4.15 -1.74
CA LEU A 52 -2.01 4.74 -1.32
C LEU A 52 -2.24 6.08 -2.00
N ARG A 53 -1.25 6.97 -2.01
CA ARG A 53 -1.33 8.26 -2.70
C ARG A 53 -1.51 8.12 -4.21
N LYS A 54 -0.91 7.09 -4.83
CA LYS A 54 -1.11 6.81 -6.25
C LYS A 54 -2.56 6.42 -6.52
N PHE A 55 -3.16 5.58 -5.68
CA PHE A 55 -4.58 5.22 -5.80
C PHE A 55 -5.51 6.41 -5.55
N GLU A 56 -5.22 7.24 -4.54
CA GLU A 56 -5.98 8.47 -4.29
C GLU A 56 -5.94 9.40 -5.51
N ARG A 57 -4.76 9.60 -6.13
CA ARG A 57 -4.64 10.40 -7.36
C ARG A 57 -5.43 9.81 -8.52
N LEU A 58 -5.40 8.50 -8.72
CA LEU A 58 -6.20 7.83 -9.75
C LEU A 58 -7.69 8.04 -9.48
N ALA A 59 -8.14 7.87 -8.23
CA ALA A 59 -9.54 8.12 -7.87
C ALA A 59 -9.97 9.58 -8.13
N ILE A 60 -9.13 10.56 -7.78
CA ILE A 60 -9.38 11.98 -8.08
C ILE A 60 -9.45 12.22 -9.60
N SER A 61 -8.58 11.57 -10.38
CA SER A 61 -8.56 11.70 -11.83
C SER A 61 -9.80 11.11 -12.51
N GLU A 62 -10.34 10.01 -11.99
CA GLU A 62 -11.50 9.30 -12.55
C GLU A 62 -12.83 9.96 -12.15
N TYR A 63 -12.95 10.38 -10.88
CA TYR A 63 -14.21 10.89 -10.32
C TYR A 63 -14.27 12.42 -10.24
N GLY A 64 -13.21 13.10 -10.69
CA GLY A 64 -13.09 14.56 -10.62
C GLY A 64 -12.70 15.05 -9.23
N ASN A 65 -12.17 16.27 -9.18
CA ASN A 65 -12.02 17.01 -7.94
C ASN A 65 -13.41 17.55 -7.56
N VAL A 66 -13.96 17.13 -6.42
CA VAL A 66 -15.17 17.75 -5.86
C VAL A 66 -14.83 19.17 -5.41
#